data_AF-A0A8D2AJ65-F1
#
_entry.id   AF-A0A8D2AJ65-F1
#
_cell.length_a   1.000
_cell.length_b   1.000
_cell.length_c   1.000
_cell.angle_alpha   90.00
_cell.angle_beta   90.00
_cell.angle_gamma   90.00
#
_symmetry.space_group_name_H-M   'P 1'
#
loop_
_entity.id
_entity.type
_entity.pdbx_description
1 polymer ?
#
loop_
_entity_poly.entity_id
_entity_poly.type
_entity_poly.pdbx_seq_one_letter_code
_entity_poly.pdbx_strand_id
1 'polypeptide(L)'
;RQGTCFEFSALRLSPEVWCWRHEQDLRPGAQACVTLTNRTGFLCHDQRSCIPASRVCDGLRTCPHGDDEDESLCQDVPQSLPSFLLAHCGDRASWIYSDQKCDGINNCGDCSDELSPVTACPPCDPGWWHCSPTVFQYCSCIPRTLCQDHVQHCSDWSDEYSCPGP
;
A
#
# COMPACT_ATOMS: atom_id res chain seq x y z
N ARG A 1 -7.43 -27.72 -46.30
CA ARG A 1 -6.22 -27.16 -46.97
C ARG A 1 -6.51 -25.67 -47.17
N GLN A 2 -5.89 -24.65 -46.59
CA GLN A 2 -4.75 -24.38 -45.71
C GLN A 2 -5.18 -23.07 -44.99
N GLY A 3 -5.09 -22.86 -43.68
CA GLY A 3 -3.88 -22.86 -42.87
C GLY A 3 -3.20 -21.48 -42.91
N THR A 4 -3.55 -20.58 -41.99
CA THR A 4 -2.53 -19.78 -41.29
C THR A 4 -2.84 -19.83 -39.79
N CYS A 5 -1.93 -20.46 -39.05
CA CYS A 5 -1.89 -20.45 -37.59
C CYS A 5 -1.20 -19.16 -37.17
N PHE A 6 -1.79 -18.44 -36.21
CA PHE A 6 -0.98 -17.76 -35.22
C PHE A 6 -0.74 -18.79 -34.11
N GLU A 7 0.53 -19.14 -33.88
CA GLU A 7 0.96 -20.02 -32.79
C GLU A 7 0.35 -19.61 -31.46
N PHE A 8 0.03 -20.57 -30.57
CA PHE A 8 0.29 -20.54 -29.12
C PHE A 8 -0.04 -21.93 -28.55
N SER A 9 0.91 -22.53 -27.82
CA SER A 9 0.86 -23.92 -27.34
C SER A 9 -0.35 -24.26 -26.45
N ALA A 10 -0.93 -25.45 -26.64
CA ALA A 10 -2.09 -25.97 -25.91
C ALA A 10 -1.81 -27.32 -25.22
N LEU A 11 -2.33 -27.53 -24.01
CA LEU A 11 -2.47 -28.85 -23.38
C LEU A 11 -3.97 -29.24 -23.31
N ARG A 12 -4.27 -30.52 -23.59
CA ARG A 12 -5.57 -31.04 -24.05
C ARG A 12 -6.28 -31.85 -22.95
N LEU A 13 -7.58 -31.61 -22.67
CA LEU A 13 -8.35 -32.45 -21.72
C LEU A 13 -9.67 -33.07 -22.25
N SER A 14 -10.54 -32.45 -23.06
CA SER A 14 -11.70 -33.14 -23.72
C SER A 14 -12.43 -32.26 -24.77
N PRO A 15 -13.29 -32.81 -25.65
CA PRO A 15 -13.63 -32.17 -26.94
C PRO A 15 -14.80 -31.17 -26.98
N GLU A 16 -15.68 -31.10 -25.98
CA GLU A 16 -16.98 -30.38 -26.13
C GLU A 16 -17.26 -29.35 -25.03
N VAL A 17 -16.31 -29.13 -24.11
CA VAL A 17 -16.43 -28.11 -23.05
C VAL A 17 -15.16 -27.27 -23.05
N TRP A 18 -15.26 -26.10 -23.69
CA TRP A 18 -14.26 -25.06 -23.59
C TRP A 18 -14.52 -24.30 -22.29
N CYS A 19 -13.80 -24.64 -21.23
CA CYS A 19 -13.65 -23.71 -20.12
C CYS A 19 -12.73 -22.58 -20.62
N TRP A 20 -13.32 -21.45 -21.00
CA TRP A 20 -12.60 -20.20 -21.11
C TRP A 20 -12.13 -19.85 -19.70
N ARG A 21 -10.86 -20.14 -19.38
CA ARG A 21 -10.24 -19.52 -18.22
C ARG A 21 -10.13 -18.04 -18.57
N HIS A 22 -10.96 -17.22 -17.93
CA HIS A 22 -10.67 -15.79 -17.79
C HIS A 22 -9.35 -15.72 -17.04
N GLU A 23 -8.27 -15.45 -17.76
CA GLU A 23 -7.05 -14.93 -17.16
C GLU A 23 -7.44 -13.53 -16.64
N GLN A 24 -7.73 -13.44 -15.35
CA GLN A 24 -8.01 -12.15 -14.71
C GLN A 24 -6.72 -11.31 -14.76
N ASP A 25 -6.70 -10.33 -15.67
CA ASP A 25 -6.11 -9.00 -15.49
C ASP A 25 -4.65 -8.86 -15.03
N LEU A 26 -3.69 -9.59 -15.64
CA LEU A 26 -2.28 -9.19 -15.59
C LEU A 26 -1.92 -8.33 -16.80
N ARG A 27 -2.09 -7.01 -16.66
CA ARG A 27 -1.49 -6.03 -17.57
C ARG A 27 0.03 -6.29 -17.62
N PRO A 28 0.69 -6.37 -18.79
CA PRO A 28 2.11 -6.76 -18.89
C PRO A 28 3.15 -5.76 -18.30
N GLY A 29 2.79 -4.86 -17.38
CA GLY A 29 3.65 -3.73 -16.99
C GLY A 29 3.82 -3.46 -15.50
N ALA A 30 2.91 -3.91 -14.63
CA ALA A 30 2.92 -3.51 -13.21
C ALA A 30 3.01 -4.73 -12.30
N GLN A 31 4.15 -4.90 -11.63
CA GLN A 31 4.40 -6.01 -10.71
C GLN A 31 4.55 -5.51 -9.28
N ALA A 32 4.03 -6.27 -8.32
CA ALA A 32 4.22 -6.00 -6.90
C ALA A 32 5.62 -6.42 -6.43
N CYS A 33 6.18 -5.67 -5.49
CA CYS A 33 7.38 -6.03 -4.75
C CYS A 33 7.21 -5.67 -3.27
N VAL A 34 8.19 -6.06 -2.44
CA VAL A 34 8.26 -5.65 -1.04
C VAL A 34 9.48 -4.74 -0.89
N THR A 35 9.26 -3.54 -0.38
CA THR A 35 10.33 -2.56 -0.16
C THR A 35 11.27 -3.01 0.97
N LEU A 36 12.39 -2.31 1.13
CA LEU A 36 13.30 -2.53 2.27
C LEU A 36 12.65 -2.29 3.64
N THR A 37 11.56 -1.53 3.69
CA THR A 37 10.77 -1.28 4.91
C THR A 37 9.63 -2.28 5.10
N ASN A 38 9.63 -3.39 4.35
CA ASN A 38 8.60 -4.43 4.39
C ASN A 38 7.19 -3.90 4.09
N ARG A 39 7.11 -2.92 3.17
CA ARG A 39 5.86 -2.35 2.68
C ARG A 39 5.60 -2.80 1.25
N THR A 40 4.34 -2.73 0.83
CA THR A 40 3.98 -2.96 -0.56
C THR A 40 4.69 -1.94 -1.47
N GLY A 41 5.23 -2.42 -2.57
CA GLY A 41 5.89 -1.59 -3.56
C GLY A 41 5.53 -1.94 -4.99
N PHE A 42 5.93 -1.04 -5.88
CA PHE A 42 5.88 -1.19 -7.32
C PHE A 42 7.27 -1.58 -7.84
N LEU A 43 7.34 -2.71 -8.54
CA LEU A 43 8.57 -3.16 -9.17
C LEU A 43 8.73 -2.44 -10.51
N CYS A 44 9.78 -1.63 -10.62
CA CYS A 44 10.09 -0.92 -11.85
C CYS A 44 10.41 -1.91 -12.98
N HIS A 45 10.32 -1.43 -14.22
CA HIS A 45 10.59 -2.22 -15.42
C HIS A 45 12.00 -2.86 -15.47
N ASP A 46 12.98 -2.29 -14.77
CA ASP A 46 14.33 -2.85 -14.63
C ASP A 46 14.39 -4.16 -13.83
N GLN A 47 13.27 -4.59 -13.23
CA GLN A 47 13.11 -5.75 -12.35
C GLN A 47 14.07 -5.75 -11.15
N ARG A 48 14.54 -4.58 -10.74
CA ARG A 48 15.52 -4.42 -9.65
C ARG A 48 15.10 -3.33 -8.68
N SER A 49 14.57 -2.23 -9.20
CA SER A 49 14.15 -1.09 -8.41
C SER A 49 12.75 -1.34 -7.89
N CYS A 50 12.61 -1.40 -6.56
CA CYS A 50 11.32 -1.52 -5.89
C CYS A 50 11.04 -0.20 -5.17
N ILE A 51 10.04 0.53 -5.62
CA ILE A 51 9.64 1.81 -5.04
C ILE A 51 8.39 1.61 -4.15
N PRO A 52 8.19 2.42 -3.10
CA PRO A 52 6.96 2.40 -2.32
C PRO A 52 5.73 2.66 -3.20
N ALA A 53 4.58 2.08 -2.87
CA ALA A 53 3.35 2.28 -3.65
C ALA A 53 2.96 3.76 -3.77
N SER A 54 3.17 4.55 -2.70
CA SER A 54 2.98 6.01 -2.66
C SER A 54 3.89 6.82 -3.60
N ARG A 55 4.88 6.19 -4.25
CA ARG A 55 5.74 6.82 -5.28
C ARG A 55 5.27 6.58 -6.71
N VAL A 56 4.10 5.98 -6.88
CA VAL A 56 3.48 5.78 -8.20
C VAL A 56 2.51 6.92 -8.48
N CYS A 57 2.67 7.59 -9.62
CA CYS A 57 1.90 8.76 -10.01
C CYS A 57 2.01 9.94 -9.01
N ASP A 58 3.19 10.11 -8.40
CA ASP A 58 3.49 11.21 -7.48
C ASP A 58 4.04 12.46 -8.20
N GLY A 59 4.18 12.37 -9.53
CA GLY A 59 4.70 13.44 -10.39
C GLY A 59 6.24 13.48 -10.45
N LEU A 60 6.92 12.53 -9.80
CA LEU A 60 8.37 12.40 -9.79
C LEU A 60 8.78 11.06 -10.39
N ARG A 61 9.64 11.09 -11.41
CA ARG A 61 10.20 9.88 -12.01
C ARG A 61 11.20 9.24 -11.03
N THR A 62 10.71 8.30 -10.24
CA THR A 62 11.48 7.53 -9.26
C THR A 62 12.06 6.27 -9.91
N CYS A 63 11.31 5.60 -10.80
CA CYS A 63 11.84 4.48 -11.57
C CYS A 63 12.87 4.96 -12.62
N PRO A 64 13.90 4.16 -12.95
CA PRO A 64 14.92 4.54 -13.94
C PRO A 64 14.37 4.87 -15.33
N HIS A 65 13.26 4.22 -15.72
CA HIS A 65 12.59 4.45 -16.99
C HIS A 65 11.35 5.36 -16.85
N GLY A 66 10.98 5.76 -15.63
CA GLY A 66 9.80 6.57 -15.33
C GLY A 66 8.48 5.86 -15.55
N ASP A 67 8.48 4.54 -15.46
CA ASP A 67 7.30 3.68 -15.60
C ASP A 67 6.30 3.81 -14.44
N ASP A 68 6.76 4.34 -13.30
CA ASP A 68 5.94 4.81 -12.18
C ASP A 68 5.06 6.02 -12.52
N GLU A 69 5.41 6.76 -13.57
CA GLU A 69 4.71 7.97 -14.06
C GLU A 69 4.14 7.78 -15.47
N ASP A 70 3.98 6.54 -15.93
CA ASP A 70 3.46 6.24 -17.26
C ASP A 70 1.98 6.62 -17.39
N GLU A 71 1.58 7.20 -18.53
CA GLU A 71 0.20 7.63 -18.76
C GLU A 71 -0.79 6.46 -18.60
N SER A 72 -0.43 5.26 -19.06
CA SER A 72 -1.33 4.10 -18.96
C SER A 72 -1.60 3.66 -17.51
N LEU A 73 -0.74 4.06 -16.58
CA LEU A 73 -0.86 3.83 -15.14
C LEU A 73 -1.55 5.01 -14.43
N CYS A 74 -1.23 6.24 -14.83
CA CYS A 74 -1.62 7.47 -14.11
C CYS A 74 -2.81 8.24 -14.70
N GLN A 75 -3.39 7.81 -15.83
CA GLN A 75 -4.46 8.55 -16.51
C GLN A 75 -5.79 8.63 -15.74
N ASP A 76 -6.15 7.60 -14.95
CA ASP A 76 -7.45 7.53 -14.28
C ASP A 76 -7.31 6.96 -12.85
N VAL A 77 -6.43 7.57 -12.06
CA VAL A 77 -6.19 7.17 -10.66
C VAL A 77 -7.44 7.42 -9.81
N PRO A 78 -7.91 6.46 -9.00
CA PRO A 78 -7.28 5.18 -8.67
C PRO A 78 -7.67 3.99 -9.58
N GLN A 79 -8.63 4.12 -10.49
CA GLN A 79 -9.16 3.01 -11.29
C GLN A 79 -8.13 2.40 -12.25
N SER A 80 -7.18 3.20 -12.73
CA SER A 80 -6.09 2.75 -13.59
C SER A 80 -5.01 1.97 -12.82
N LEU A 81 -4.89 2.18 -11.50
CA LEU A 81 -3.87 1.55 -10.67
C LEU A 81 -4.21 0.09 -10.37
N PRO A 82 -3.21 -0.81 -10.39
CA PRO A 82 -3.35 -2.16 -9.86
C PRO A 82 -3.85 -2.16 -8.42
N SER A 83 -4.76 -3.10 -8.11
CA SER A 83 -5.38 -3.21 -6.78
C SER A 83 -4.38 -3.44 -5.64
N PHE A 84 -3.20 -4.01 -5.92
CA PHE A 84 -2.16 -4.21 -4.90
C PHE A 84 -1.50 -2.90 -4.46
N LEU A 85 -1.57 -1.82 -5.25
CA LEU A 85 -1.08 -0.49 -4.87
C LEU A 85 -2.10 0.29 -4.05
N LEU A 86 -3.32 -0.22 -3.93
CA LEU A 86 -4.43 0.49 -3.32
C LEU A 86 -4.88 -0.17 -2.03
N ALA A 87 -5.34 0.68 -1.12
CA ALA A 87 -6.00 0.29 0.11
C ALA A 87 -7.24 1.16 0.30
N HIS A 88 -8.37 0.54 0.63
CA HIS A 88 -9.60 1.27 0.92
C HIS A 88 -9.72 1.58 2.41
N CYS A 89 -10.21 2.77 2.71
CA CYS A 89 -10.56 3.22 4.05
C CYS A 89 -11.87 2.56 4.54
N GLY A 90 -12.27 2.83 5.78
CA GLY A 90 -13.44 2.19 6.40
C GLY A 90 -14.75 2.46 5.66
N ASP A 91 -14.87 3.66 5.09
CA ASP A 91 -16.01 4.10 4.27
C ASP A 91 -16.09 3.41 2.89
N ARG A 92 -15.01 2.75 2.46
CA ARG A 92 -14.81 2.12 1.13
C ARG A 92 -14.93 3.06 -0.07
N ALA A 93 -15.21 4.34 0.17
CA ALA A 93 -15.27 5.38 -0.86
C ALA A 93 -13.92 6.08 -0.99
N SER A 94 -13.23 6.24 0.13
CA SER A 94 -11.89 6.79 0.21
C SER A 94 -10.84 5.70 0.04
N TRP A 95 -9.69 6.08 -0.50
CA TRP A 95 -8.58 5.19 -0.77
C TRP A 95 -7.25 5.87 -0.44
N ILE A 96 -6.25 5.04 -0.15
CA ILE A 96 -4.88 5.40 0.15
C ILE A 96 -3.96 4.43 -0.62
N TYR A 97 -2.66 4.73 -0.67
CA TYR A 97 -1.70 3.76 -1.20
C TYR A 97 -1.49 2.60 -0.21
N SER A 98 -1.20 1.42 -0.72
CA SER A 98 -1.12 0.21 0.10
C SER A 98 0.07 0.18 1.05
N ASP A 99 1.11 0.99 0.83
CA ASP A 99 2.23 1.19 1.74
C ASP A 99 1.92 2.13 2.91
N GLN A 100 0.86 2.93 2.79
CA GLN A 100 0.36 3.84 3.84
C GLN A 100 -0.51 3.14 4.88
N LYS A 101 -0.83 1.86 4.69
CA LYS A 101 -1.50 1.08 5.73
C LYS A 101 -0.55 0.76 6.87
N CYS A 102 -0.99 1.02 8.10
CA CYS A 102 -0.24 0.76 9.33
C CYS A 102 1.12 1.48 9.32
N ASP A 103 1.23 2.67 8.74
CA ASP A 103 2.46 3.48 8.68
C ASP A 103 2.59 4.45 9.86
N GLY A 104 1.61 4.44 10.77
CA GLY A 104 1.56 5.26 11.97
C GLY A 104 0.90 6.62 11.74
N ILE A 105 0.42 6.93 10.53
CA ILE A 105 -0.20 8.19 10.15
C ILE A 105 -1.65 7.93 9.77
N ASN A 106 -2.54 8.83 10.18
CA ASN A 106 -3.94 8.79 9.75
C ASN A 106 -4.09 9.29 8.31
N ASN A 107 -3.87 8.43 7.31
CA ASN A 107 -4.02 8.77 5.90
C ASN A 107 -5.50 8.75 5.48
N CYS A 108 -6.33 7.89 6.10
CA CYS A 108 -7.76 7.82 5.80
C CYS A 108 -8.59 8.95 6.43
N GLY A 109 -8.07 9.63 7.45
CA GLY A 109 -8.78 10.63 8.25
C GLY A 109 -9.69 10.03 9.33
N ASP A 110 -10.16 8.79 9.14
CA ASP A 110 -10.98 8.03 10.09
C ASP A 110 -10.20 6.96 10.87
N CYS A 111 -8.87 6.92 10.70
CA CYS A 111 -7.96 5.95 11.29
C CYS A 111 -8.16 4.49 10.85
N SER A 112 -8.95 4.19 9.82
CA SER A 112 -9.19 2.81 9.36
C SER A 112 -7.96 2.15 8.73
N ASP A 113 -6.94 2.93 8.38
CA ASP A 113 -5.65 2.48 7.88
C ASP A 113 -4.66 2.08 8.99
N GLU A 114 -4.88 2.59 10.20
CA GLU A 114 -4.02 2.36 11.38
C GLU A 114 -4.69 1.54 12.48
N LEU A 115 -6.03 1.52 12.48
CA LEU A 115 -6.84 0.76 13.43
C LEU A 115 -7.28 -0.53 12.75
N SER A 116 -6.62 -1.63 13.14
CA SER A 116 -7.03 -2.95 12.69
C SER A 116 -7.61 -3.76 13.85
N PRO A 117 -8.64 -4.60 13.61
CA PRO A 117 -8.76 -5.82 14.41
C PRO A 117 -7.41 -6.56 14.31
N VAL A 118 -6.95 -7.15 15.41
CA VAL A 118 -5.59 -7.64 15.78
C VAL A 118 -4.76 -8.42 14.72
N THR A 119 -5.26 -8.65 13.52
CA THR A 119 -4.62 -9.45 12.46
C THR A 119 -3.94 -8.65 11.34
N ALA A 120 -4.21 -7.35 11.13
CA ALA A 120 -3.67 -6.63 9.96
C ALA A 120 -2.58 -5.57 10.22
N CYS A 121 -2.52 -4.97 11.40
CA CYS A 121 -1.41 -4.06 11.76
C CYS A 121 -0.54 -4.68 12.87
N PRO A 122 0.80 -4.56 12.77
CA PRO A 122 1.69 -4.95 13.85
C PRO A 122 1.46 -4.04 15.10
N PRO A 123 1.91 -4.48 16.29
CA PRO A 123 1.99 -3.57 17.43
C PRO A 123 2.89 -2.37 17.11
N CYS A 124 2.75 -1.27 17.86
CA CYS A 124 3.58 -0.08 17.68
C CYS A 124 5.07 -0.46 17.62
N ASP A 125 5.80 0.14 16.68
CA ASP A 125 7.23 -0.04 16.53
C ASP A 125 7.99 0.28 17.84
N PRO A 126 9.20 -0.26 18.06
CA PRO A 126 9.97 -0.01 19.29
C PRO A 126 10.22 1.47 19.59
N GLY A 127 10.31 2.32 18.57
CA GLY A 127 10.45 3.78 18.71
C GLY A 127 9.13 4.52 18.99
N TRP A 128 8.03 3.79 19.07
CA TRP A 128 6.67 4.29 19.27
C TRP A 128 6.05 3.64 20.50
N TRP A 129 4.96 4.22 20.98
CA TRP A 129 4.19 3.65 22.08
C TRP A 129 2.72 3.95 21.92
N HIS A 130 1.90 3.07 22.49
CA HIS A 130 0.46 3.10 22.32
C HIS A 130 -0.20 4.04 23.33
N CYS A 131 -0.96 5.02 22.85
CA CYS A 131 -1.85 5.84 23.66
C CYS A 131 -3.03 6.31 22.79
N SER A 132 -4.06 6.92 23.38
CA SER A 132 -5.13 7.57 22.62
C SER A 132 -4.70 9.02 22.32
N PRO A 133 -4.33 9.36 21.08
CA PRO A 133 -3.73 10.66 20.79
C PRO A 133 -4.76 11.79 20.84
N THR A 134 -4.34 13.00 21.20
CA THR A 134 -5.14 14.23 21.12
C THR A 134 -5.14 14.83 19.71
N VAL A 135 -4.10 14.53 18.93
CA VAL A 135 -3.91 15.03 17.56
C VAL A 135 -4.34 13.95 16.57
N PHE A 136 -5.31 14.28 15.71
CA PHE A 136 -5.87 13.39 14.69
C PHE A 136 -4.87 12.88 13.62
N GLN A 137 -3.63 13.36 13.66
CA GLN A 137 -2.54 12.87 12.81
C GLN A 137 -2.14 11.44 13.17
N TYR A 138 -2.29 11.06 14.44
CA TYR A 138 -1.97 9.73 14.96
C TYR A 138 -3.23 9.01 15.42
N CYS A 139 -3.30 7.70 15.21
CA CYS A 139 -4.51 6.92 15.52
C CYS A 139 -4.44 6.13 16.82
N SER A 140 -3.26 5.61 17.16
CA SER A 140 -3.07 4.75 18.34
C SER A 140 -1.63 4.70 18.84
N CYS A 141 -0.66 5.04 18.01
CA CYS A 141 0.76 5.07 18.35
C CYS A 141 1.31 6.49 18.16
N ILE A 142 2.10 6.98 19.12
CA ILE A 142 2.87 8.22 18.97
C ILE A 142 4.37 7.95 19.15
N PRO A 143 5.26 8.79 18.58
CA PRO A 143 6.71 8.63 18.75
C PRO A 143 7.14 8.80 20.22
N ARG A 144 8.09 7.98 20.68
CA ARG A 144 8.68 8.12 22.02
C ARG A 144 9.46 9.41 22.22
N THR A 145 9.86 10.05 21.12
CA THR A 145 10.50 11.36 21.15
C THR A 145 9.59 12.47 21.66
N LEU A 146 8.26 12.24 21.70
CA LEU A 146 7.28 13.17 22.27
C LEU A 146 7.10 13.00 23.79
N CYS A 147 7.87 12.12 24.43
CA CYS A 147 7.81 11.92 25.87
C CYS A 147 8.37 13.13 26.61
N GLN A 148 7.55 13.73 27.49
CA GLN A 148 7.87 14.91 28.31
C GLN A 148 8.32 16.13 27.49
N ASP A 149 7.69 16.35 26.33
CA ASP A 149 7.98 17.50 25.46
C ASP A 149 7.17 18.76 25.85
N HIS A 150 6.37 18.67 26.91
CA HIS A 150 5.50 19.70 27.47
C HIS A 150 4.29 20.04 26.59
N VAL A 151 3.94 19.18 25.64
CA VAL A 151 2.77 19.31 24.77
C VAL A 151 1.90 18.06 24.92
N GLN A 152 0.60 18.26 25.15
CA GLN A 152 -0.30 17.12 25.29
C GLN A 152 -0.55 16.42 23.94
N HIS A 153 0.08 15.26 23.75
CA HIS A 153 -0.12 14.35 22.63
C HIS A 153 -1.02 13.17 22.97
N CYS A 154 -1.11 12.74 24.23
CA CYS A 154 -2.05 11.70 24.68
C CYS A 154 -3.20 12.30 25.50
N SER A 155 -4.41 11.82 25.26
CA SER A 155 -5.64 12.32 25.90
C SER A 155 -5.62 12.18 27.43
N ASP A 156 -4.89 11.19 27.95
CA ASP A 156 -4.70 10.92 29.37
C ASP A 156 -3.43 11.56 29.97
N TRP A 157 -2.70 12.38 29.21
CA TRP A 157 -1.42 12.98 29.58
C TRP A 157 -0.30 11.96 29.88
N SER A 158 -0.47 10.70 29.45
CA SER A 158 0.53 9.68 29.69
C SER A 158 1.86 9.99 29.00
N ASP A 159 1.86 10.80 27.94
CA ASP A 159 3.01 11.37 27.27
C ASP A 159 3.87 12.30 28.12
N GLU A 160 3.31 12.87 29.20
CA GLU A 160 4.02 13.80 30.07
C GLU A 160 4.38 13.18 31.43
N TYR A 161 3.53 12.28 31.93
CA TYR A 161 3.66 11.76 33.31
C TYR A 161 4.09 10.30 33.42
N SER A 162 3.86 9.48 32.39
CA SER A 162 4.07 8.02 32.48
C SER A 162 4.57 7.38 31.19
N CYS A 163 5.22 8.16 30.33
CA CYS A 163 5.72 7.69 29.05
C CYS A 163 7.04 6.93 29.20
N PRO A 164 7.26 5.92 28.36
CA PRO A 164 8.54 5.26 28.28
C PRO A 164 9.46 6.15 27.42
N GLY A 165 10.49 6.72 28.02
CA GLY A 165 11.44 7.64 27.35
C GLY A 165 12.06 7.09 26.06
N PRO A 166 12.83 7.93 25.33
CA PRO A 166 13.44 7.57 24.06
C PRO A 166 14.44 6.40 24.15
#